data_AF-A0AAV0L2B0-F1
#
_entry.id   AF-A0AAV0L2B0-F1
#
_cell.length_a   1.000
_cell.length_b   1.000
_cell.length_c   1.000
_cell.angle_alpha   90.00
_cell.angle_beta   90.00
_cell.angle_gamma   90.00
#
_symmetry.space_group_name_H-M   'P 1'
#
loop_
_entity.id
_entity.type
_entity.pdbx_description
1 polymer ?
#
loop_
_entity_poly.entity_id
_entity_poly.type
_entity_poly.pdbx_seq_one_letter_code
_entity_poly.pdbx_strand_id
1 'polypeptide(L)'
;MATTVVAGSIVYKKLKERSDQFTAKGLVRTPESKDKIGGAEDVYVGDIRDADSIAPAIQGIDALIILTSAVPKMKPGFDPSKGERPEFYFEEGCFPEQVDWIGQKNQIDAAKAAGVKQVVLVGSMGGTNLNHPLANHLRGG
;
A
#
# COMPACT_ATOMS: atom_id res chain seq x y z
N MET A 1 -7.42 -10.20 3.48
CA MET A 1 -6.08 -9.63 3.75
C MET A 1 -6.12 -8.11 3.60
N ALA A 2 -5.42 -7.36 4.45
CA ALA A 2 -5.20 -5.92 4.30
C ALA A 2 -3.71 -5.61 4.12
N THR A 3 -3.36 -4.79 3.13
CA THR A 3 -1.98 -4.32 2.92
C THR A 3 -1.74 -3.02 3.69
N THR A 4 -0.69 -2.88 4.47
CA THR A 4 -0.66 -1.84 5.51
C THR A 4 0.01 -0.53 5.09
N VAL A 5 -0.78 0.54 5.10
CA VAL A 5 -0.38 1.93 5.41
C VAL A 5 -1.15 2.38 6.68
N VAL A 6 -1.15 3.66 7.07
CA VAL A 6 -1.90 4.14 8.26
C VAL A 6 -3.37 3.70 8.26
N ALA A 7 -4.06 3.78 7.12
CA ALA A 7 -5.42 3.26 6.98
C ALA A 7 -5.47 1.72 7.07
N GLY A 8 -4.44 1.03 6.59
CA GLY A 8 -4.32 -0.42 6.63
C GLY A 8 -4.21 -1.01 8.03
N SER A 9 -3.55 -0.33 8.97
CA SER A 9 -3.50 -0.79 10.37
C SER A 9 -4.89 -0.73 11.03
N ILE A 10 -5.69 0.30 10.72
CA ILE A 10 -7.08 0.43 11.19
C ILE A 10 -7.95 -0.69 10.62
N VAL A 11 -7.86 -0.96 9.31
CA VAL A 11 -8.60 -2.06 8.67
C VAL A 11 -8.19 -3.40 9.27
N TYR A 12 -6.90 -3.66 9.42
CA TYR A 12 -6.39 -4.89 10.04
C TYR A 12 -6.94 -5.07 11.46
N LYS A 13 -6.87 -4.03 12.31
CA LYS A 13 -7.44 -4.06 13.66
C LYS A 13 -8.94 -4.36 13.64
N LYS A 14 -9.72 -3.71 12.78
CA LYS A 14 -11.17 -3.95 12.66
C LYS A 14 -11.52 -5.36 12.18
N LEU A 15 -10.68 -5.97 11.34
CA LEU A 15 -10.84 -7.38 10.95
C LEU A 15 -10.58 -8.30 12.14
N LYS A 16 -9.54 -8.03 12.95
CA LYS A 16 -9.22 -8.81 14.17
C LYS A 16 -10.32 -8.67 15.24
N GLU A 17 -10.90 -7.48 15.40
CA GLU A 17 -12.02 -7.21 16.32
C GLU A 17 -13.30 -7.99 15.97
N ARG A 18 -13.42 -8.47 14.73
CA ARG A 18 -14.57 -9.22 14.20
C ARG A 18 -14.16 -10.65 13.82
N SER A 19 -13.43 -11.32 14.72
CA SER A 19 -12.90 -12.66 14.51
C SER A 19 -13.98 -13.74 14.35
N ASP A 20 -15.22 -13.44 14.73
CA ASP A 20 -16.42 -14.24 14.47
C ASP A 20 -16.82 -14.25 12.98
N GLN A 21 -16.40 -13.24 12.21
CA GLN A 21 -16.74 -13.06 10.79
C GLN A 21 -15.54 -13.17 9.86
N PHE A 22 -14.34 -12.81 10.34
CA PHE A 22 -13.15 -12.72 9.49
C PHE A 22 -11.93 -13.37 10.12
N THR A 23 -11.17 -14.09 9.30
CA THR A 23 -9.77 -14.42 9.60
C THR A 23 -8.88 -13.37 8.97
N ALA A 24 -8.26 -12.52 9.79
CA ALA A 24 -7.40 -11.46 9.30
C ALA A 24 -6.04 -12.00 8.83
N LYS A 25 -5.50 -11.39 7.77
CA LYS A 25 -4.09 -11.46 7.38
C LYS A 25 -3.62 -10.06 7.03
N GLY A 26 -2.40 -9.71 7.41
CA GLY A 26 -1.75 -8.43 7.09
C GLY A 26 -0.56 -8.62 6.15
N LEU A 27 -0.31 -7.65 5.27
CA LEU A 27 0.92 -7.55 4.50
C LEU A 27 1.57 -6.19 4.77
N VAL A 28 2.79 -6.19 5.29
CA VAL A 28 3.62 -5.00 5.51
C VAL A 28 4.86 -5.07 4.62
N ARG A 29 5.54 -3.93 4.40
CA ARG A 29 6.79 -3.91 3.61
C ARG A 29 8.04 -4.28 4.40
N THR A 30 8.08 -4.01 5.71
CA THR A 30 9.28 -4.20 6.52
C THR A 30 8.98 -4.87 7.87
N PRO A 31 9.95 -5.57 8.48
CA PRO A 31 9.79 -6.15 9.82
C PRO A 31 9.39 -5.11 10.88
N GLU A 32 9.97 -3.91 10.83
CA GLU A 32 9.65 -2.84 11.78
C GLU A 32 8.19 -2.39 11.65
N SER A 33 7.63 -2.45 10.44
CA SER A 33 6.23 -2.14 10.20
C SER A 33 5.30 -3.24 10.74
N LYS A 34 5.75 -4.50 10.72
CA LYS A 34 5.05 -5.63 11.35
C LYS A 34 4.99 -5.45 12.86
N ASP A 35 6.11 -5.08 13.49
CA ASP A 35 6.17 -4.85 14.92
C ASP A 35 5.25 -3.71 15.36
N LYS A 36 5.19 -2.62 14.58
CA LYS A 36 4.29 -1.48 14.84
C LYS A 36 2.81 -1.84 14.87
N ILE A 37 2.39 -2.93 14.22
CA ILE A 37 1.00 -3.40 14.22
C ILE A 37 0.78 -4.63 15.12
N GLY A 38 1.76 -4.94 15.98
CA GLY A 38 1.66 -5.98 17.01
C GLY A 38 2.39 -7.29 16.71
N GLY A 39 3.17 -7.36 15.62
CA GLY A 39 4.10 -8.47 15.39
C GLY A 39 3.46 -9.84 15.11
N ALA A 40 2.15 -9.89 14.87
CA ALA A 40 1.41 -11.14 14.86
C ALA A 40 1.78 -12.09 13.70
N GLU A 41 1.60 -13.40 13.90
CA GLU A 41 1.93 -14.45 12.93
C GLU A 41 1.14 -14.35 11.62
N ASP A 42 -0.05 -13.76 11.65
CA ASP A 42 -0.89 -13.48 10.49
C ASP A 42 -0.45 -12.21 9.71
N VAL A 43 0.66 -11.59 10.09
CA VAL A 43 1.29 -10.47 9.37
C VAL A 43 2.53 -10.96 8.62
N TYR A 44 2.48 -10.80 7.31
CA TYR A 44 3.54 -11.15 6.37
C TYR A 44 4.34 -9.91 6.00
N VAL A 45 5.63 -10.10 5.71
CA VAL A 45 6.53 -9.06 5.21
C VAL A 45 6.82 -9.36 3.74
N GLY A 46 6.56 -8.39 2.86
CA GLY A 46 6.81 -8.52 1.42
C GLY A 46 6.68 -7.17 0.70
N ASP A 47 7.30 -7.06 -0.46
CA ASP A 47 7.28 -5.85 -1.29
C ASP A 47 6.39 -6.09 -2.51
N ILE A 48 5.35 -5.28 -2.70
CA ILE A 48 4.43 -5.45 -3.82
C ILE A 48 5.08 -5.29 -5.19
N ARG A 49 6.27 -4.69 -5.26
CA ARG A 49 7.08 -4.59 -6.49
C ARG A 49 7.73 -5.92 -6.86
N ASP A 50 7.84 -6.83 -5.90
CA ASP A 50 8.31 -8.21 -6.06
C ASP A 50 7.14 -9.18 -5.83
N ALA A 51 6.57 -9.68 -6.93
CA ALA A 51 5.39 -10.54 -6.91
C ALA A 51 5.60 -11.83 -6.09
N ASP A 52 6.80 -12.39 -6.10
CA ASP A 52 7.10 -13.64 -5.39
C ASP A 52 7.10 -13.42 -3.88
N SER A 53 7.58 -12.25 -3.44
CA SER A 53 7.63 -11.90 -2.01
C SER A 53 6.24 -11.79 -1.35
N ILE A 54 5.20 -11.48 -2.13
CA ILE A 54 3.83 -11.28 -1.61
C ILE A 54 2.94 -12.52 -1.76
N ALA A 55 3.36 -13.52 -2.54
CA ALA A 55 2.58 -14.73 -2.79
C ALA A 55 2.17 -15.45 -1.48
N PRO A 56 3.05 -15.65 -0.48
CA PRO A 56 2.67 -16.33 0.77
C PRO A 56 1.54 -15.64 1.54
N ALA A 57 1.46 -14.31 1.46
CA ALA A 57 0.43 -13.53 2.15
C ALA A 57 -0.95 -13.70 1.48
N ILE A 58 -0.96 -13.87 0.16
CA ILE A 58 -2.16 -13.95 -0.67
C ILE A 58 -2.75 -15.37 -0.73
N GLN A 59 -1.93 -16.40 -0.53
CA GLN A 59 -2.42 -17.78 -0.54
C GLN A 59 -3.52 -18.03 0.51
N GLY A 60 -4.59 -18.68 0.06
CA GLY A 60 -5.71 -19.11 0.89
C GLY A 60 -6.62 -17.99 1.43
N ILE A 61 -6.63 -16.80 0.81
CA ILE A 61 -7.55 -15.72 1.21
C ILE A 61 -8.80 -15.70 0.32
N ASP A 62 -9.95 -15.36 0.89
CA ASP A 62 -11.19 -15.16 0.11
C ASP A 62 -11.32 -13.74 -0.46
N ALA A 63 -10.75 -12.75 0.24
CA ALA A 63 -10.86 -11.33 -0.13
C ALA A 63 -9.56 -10.56 0.13
N LEU A 64 -9.28 -9.61 -0.77
CA LEU A 64 -8.13 -8.71 -0.72
C LEU A 64 -8.57 -7.25 -0.58
N ILE A 65 -7.97 -6.52 0.36
CA ILE A 65 -8.13 -5.07 0.52
C ILE A 65 -6.78 -4.40 0.26
N ILE A 66 -6.68 -3.69 -0.86
CA ILE A 66 -5.49 -2.96 -1.30
C ILE A 66 -5.55 -1.53 -0.73
N LEU A 67 -4.59 -1.25 0.12
CA LEU A 67 -4.36 0.05 0.78
C LEU A 67 -2.89 0.48 0.62
N THR A 68 -2.18 -0.10 -0.34
CA THR A 68 -0.80 0.28 -0.68
C THR A 68 -0.79 1.48 -1.61
N SER A 69 0.16 2.39 -1.41
CA SER A 69 0.39 3.49 -2.34
C SER A 69 1.83 4.00 -2.31
N ALA A 70 2.29 4.64 -3.39
CA ALA A 70 3.56 5.35 -3.39
C ALA A 70 3.51 6.50 -2.37
N VAL A 71 4.57 6.66 -1.58
CA VAL A 71 4.65 7.72 -0.58
C VAL A 71 5.80 8.66 -0.94
N PRO A 72 5.52 9.92 -1.32
CA PRO A 72 6.58 10.88 -1.60
C PRO A 72 7.31 11.26 -0.32
N LYS A 73 8.61 11.53 -0.43
CA LYS A 73 9.44 12.07 0.63
C LYS A 73 9.72 13.55 0.39
N MET A 74 9.73 14.34 1.45
CA MET A 74 10.16 15.73 1.37
C MET A 74 11.66 15.77 1.08
N LYS A 75 12.10 16.64 0.16
CA LYS A 75 13.53 16.85 -0.10
C LYS A 75 14.21 17.35 1.18
N PRO A 76 15.42 16.84 1.52
CA PRO A 76 16.18 17.36 2.64
C PRO A 76 16.49 18.86 2.47
N GLY A 77 16.61 19.58 3.58
CA GLY A 77 17.00 21.00 3.57
C GLY A 77 15.85 22.00 3.37
N PHE A 78 14.60 21.56 3.40
CA PHE A 78 13.45 22.46 3.44
C PHE A 78 13.44 23.28 4.73
N ASP A 79 13.43 24.61 4.59
CA ASP A 79 13.35 25.56 5.69
C ASP A 79 12.02 26.34 5.61
N PRO A 80 11.04 26.03 6.47
CA PRO A 80 9.72 26.66 6.41
C PRO A 80 9.77 28.17 6.74
N SER A 81 10.86 28.68 7.35
CA SER A 81 10.99 30.11 7.67
C SER A 81 11.24 31.00 6.44
N LYS A 82 11.68 30.40 5.31
CA LYS A 82 11.97 31.13 4.07
C LYS A 82 10.75 31.39 3.19
N GLY A 83 9.57 30.89 3.57
CA GLY A 83 8.32 31.08 2.83
C GLY A 83 8.21 30.31 1.50
N GLU A 84 9.14 29.41 1.22
CA GLU A 84 9.14 28.57 0.03
C GLU A 84 8.20 27.36 0.18
N ARG A 85 7.78 26.76 -0.95
CA ARG A 85 6.99 25.53 -0.91
C ARG A 85 7.92 24.32 -0.78
N PRO A 86 7.54 23.31 0.03
CA PRO A 86 8.33 22.09 0.12
C PRO A 86 8.31 21.34 -1.20
N GLU A 87 9.47 20.85 -1.62
CA GLU A 87 9.60 19.94 -2.74
C GLU A 87 9.56 18.49 -2.26
N PHE A 88 8.95 17.64 -3.07
CA PHE A 88 8.81 16.22 -2.81
C PHE A 88 9.43 15.40 -3.93
N TYR A 89 9.90 14.21 -3.60
CA TYR A 89 10.44 13.25 -4.55
C TYR A 89 10.03 11.83 -4.17
N PHE A 90 10.15 10.91 -5.12
CA PHE A 90 10.08 9.49 -4.85
C PHE A 90 11.49 8.91 -4.92
N GLU A 91 11.82 8.00 -4.03
CA GLU A 91 13.05 7.22 -4.16
C GLU A 91 13.02 6.40 -5.45
N GLU A 92 14.19 6.03 -5.94
CA GLU A 92 14.30 5.19 -7.14
C GLU A 92 13.51 3.89 -6.97
N GLY A 93 12.71 3.56 -7.98
CA GLY A 93 11.80 2.40 -7.95
C GLY A 93 10.60 2.53 -7.00
N CYS A 94 10.40 3.67 -6.35
CA CYS A 94 9.26 3.95 -5.48
C CYS A 94 8.25 4.93 -6.10
N PHE A 95 8.33 5.20 -7.41
CA PHE A 95 7.36 6.06 -8.08
C PHE A 95 5.99 5.37 -8.18
N PRO A 96 4.91 6.16 -8.39
CA PRO A 96 3.56 5.64 -8.58
C PRO A 96 3.45 4.59 -9.67
N GLU A 97 4.24 4.67 -10.74
CA GLU A 97 4.27 3.64 -11.78
C GLU A 97 4.69 2.28 -11.24
N GLN A 98 5.79 2.19 -10.48
CA GLN A 98 6.23 0.91 -9.93
C GLN A 98 5.35 0.44 -8.77
N VAL A 99 4.84 1.37 -7.94
CA VAL A 99 4.12 1.02 -6.71
C VAL A 99 2.60 0.94 -6.93
N ASP A 100 1.97 2.03 -7.37
CA ASP A 100 0.51 2.11 -7.53
C ASP A 100 0.02 1.38 -8.78
N TRP A 101 0.81 1.33 -9.85
CA TRP A 101 0.43 0.59 -11.05
C TRP A 101 0.95 -0.85 -11.03
N ILE A 102 2.26 -1.05 -11.19
CA ILE A 102 2.85 -2.40 -11.27
C ILE A 102 2.66 -3.18 -9.96
N GLY A 103 2.90 -2.55 -8.81
CA GLY A 103 2.74 -3.20 -7.52
C GLY A 103 1.30 -3.60 -7.19
N GLN A 104 0.30 -2.79 -7.56
CA GLN A 104 -1.11 -3.18 -7.42
C GLN A 104 -1.51 -4.25 -8.43
N LYS A 105 -0.97 -4.22 -9.65
CA LYS A 105 -1.13 -5.29 -10.64
C LYS A 105 -0.63 -6.63 -10.09
N ASN A 106 0.56 -6.66 -9.49
CA ASN A 106 1.12 -7.87 -8.87
C ASN A 106 0.19 -8.46 -7.80
N GLN A 107 -0.39 -7.61 -6.94
CA GLN A 107 -1.35 -8.04 -5.92
C GLN A 107 -2.63 -8.63 -6.55
N ILE A 108 -3.16 -7.99 -7.59
CA ILE A 108 -4.38 -8.44 -8.27
C ILE A 108 -4.15 -9.75 -9.02
N ASP A 109 -3.00 -9.88 -9.70
CA ASP A 109 -2.64 -11.10 -10.43
C ASP A 109 -2.46 -12.28 -9.47
N ALA A 110 -1.75 -12.07 -8.35
CA ALA A 110 -1.60 -13.09 -7.31
C ALA A 110 -2.95 -13.46 -6.67
N ALA A 111 -3.83 -12.47 -6.44
CA ALA A 111 -5.17 -12.72 -5.92
C ALA A 111 -6.01 -13.56 -6.90
N LYS A 112 -5.95 -13.23 -8.19
CA LYS A 112 -6.62 -14.00 -9.24
C LYS A 112 -6.09 -15.44 -9.30
N ALA A 113 -4.77 -15.63 -9.24
CA ALA A 113 -4.15 -16.95 -9.24
C ALA A 113 -4.51 -17.79 -8.01
N ALA A 114 -4.70 -17.15 -6.85
CA ALA A 114 -5.12 -17.80 -5.61
C ALA A 114 -6.63 -18.03 -5.49
N GLY A 115 -7.43 -17.62 -6.49
CA GLY A 115 -8.89 -17.79 -6.47
C GLY A 115 -9.63 -16.83 -5.53
N VAL A 116 -9.05 -15.65 -5.24
CA VAL A 116 -9.68 -14.61 -4.43
C VAL A 116 -11.00 -14.17 -5.06
N LYS A 117 -12.06 -14.11 -4.25
CA LYS A 117 -13.45 -13.86 -4.70
C LYS A 117 -13.75 -12.36 -4.84
N GLN A 118 -13.09 -11.52 -4.05
CA GLN A 118 -13.33 -10.08 -4.05
C GLN A 118 -12.05 -9.29 -3.81
N VAL A 119 -11.84 -8.24 -4.61
CA VAL A 119 -10.78 -7.25 -4.42
C VAL A 119 -11.43 -5.89 -4.15
N VAL A 120 -10.99 -5.24 -3.07
CA VAL A 120 -11.34 -3.85 -2.72
C VAL A 120 -10.08 -3.02 -2.88
N LEU A 121 -10.11 -2.00 -3.74
CA LEU A 121 -9.00 -1.06 -3.94
C LEU A 121 -9.40 0.32 -3.42
N VAL A 122 -8.59 0.89 -2.52
CA VAL A 122 -8.80 2.24 -2.02
C VAL A 122 -7.91 3.21 -2.77
N GLY A 123 -8.52 4.03 -3.61
CA GLY A 123 -7.85 5.09 -4.38
C GLY A 123 -8.08 6.49 -3.80
N SER A 124 -7.79 7.49 -4.62
CA SER A 124 -8.04 8.90 -4.33
C SER A 124 -9.00 9.51 -5.35
N MET A 125 -9.74 10.54 -4.94
CA MET A 125 -10.54 11.35 -5.86
C MET A 125 -9.64 12.21 -6.76
N GLY A 126 -10.18 12.66 -7.90
CA GLY A 126 -9.47 13.54 -8.86
C GLY A 126 -8.98 12.87 -10.14
N GLY A 127 -9.16 11.55 -10.28
CA GLY A 127 -8.72 10.78 -11.45
C GLY A 127 -9.39 11.17 -12.79
N THR A 128 -10.46 11.95 -12.78
CA THR A 128 -11.11 12.47 -13.99
C THR A 128 -10.47 13.76 -14.53
N ASN A 129 -9.59 14.41 -13.76
CA ASN A 129 -8.87 15.61 -14.17
C ASN A 129 -7.38 15.31 -14.35
N LEU A 130 -6.92 15.24 -15.60
CA LEU A 130 -5.51 14.97 -15.91
C LEU A 130 -4.55 16.05 -15.38
N ASN A 131 -5.05 17.26 -15.15
CA ASN A 131 -4.29 18.39 -14.61
C ASN A 131 -4.48 18.55 -13.09
N HIS A 132 -4.99 17.52 -12.41
CA HIS A 132 -5.14 17.55 -10.97
C HIS A 132 -3.78 17.82 -10.29
N PRO A 133 -3.69 18.72 -9.29
CA PRO A 133 -2.41 19.09 -8.68
C PRO A 133 -1.59 17.89 -8.18
N LEU A 134 -2.25 16.85 -7.65
CA LEU A 134 -1.59 15.61 -7.27
C LEU A 134 -1.06 14.81 -8.47
N ALA A 135 -1.82 14.72 -9.57
CA ALA A 135 -1.38 13.99 -10.77
C ALA A 135 -0.10 14.61 -11.38
N ASN A 136 0.01 15.94 -11.35
CA ASN A 136 1.18 16.64 -11.87
C ASN A 136 2.46 16.38 -11.04
N HIS A 137 2.34 16.11 -9.73
CA HIS A 137 3.49 15.74 -8.88
C HIS A 137 3.88 14.26 -9.00
N LEU A 138 2.97 13.40 -9.47
CA LEU A 138 3.17 11.96 -9.57
C LEU A 138 3.87 11.52 -10.87
N ARG A 139 3.89 12.38 -11.89
CA ARG A 139 4.43 12.05 -13.23
C ARG A 139 5.94 12.21 -13.37
N GLY A 140 6.63 12.73 -12.35
CA GLY A 140 8.02 13.17 -12.47
C GLY A 140 8.10 14.41 -13.37
N GLY A 141 8.53 15.55 -12.80
CA GLY A 141 8.80 16.76 -13.58
C GLY A 141 9.97 16.56 -14.53
#